data_AF-A0AA51MBU8-F1
#
_entry.id   AF-A0AA51MBU8-F1
#
_cell.length_a   1.000
_cell.length_b   1.000
_cell.length_c   1.000
_cell.angle_alpha   90.00
_cell.angle_beta   90.00
_cell.angle_gamma   90.00
#
_symmetry.space_group_name_H-M   'P 1'
#
loop_
_entity.id
_entity.type
_entity.pdbx_description
1 polymer ?
#
loop_
_entity_poly.entity_id
_entity_poly.type
_entity_poly.pdbx_seq_one_letter_code
_entity_poly.pdbx_strand_id
1 'polypeptide(L)'
;MESWAKDAGVGHLKEYVTFERFVNFIVLSRHHDQQFSVEDFSCGDDGTLGIDGFALSVNGELVSDMAELEDALSGGGAIEVSITLTQVKTSASFDLGDLSIFSDASITLLTEDEPPHPNLENQQKMLHRVLEESSRFRENPVCRLYYVTLGSWNNRGPIVRKMKDSRKRLLGSNLFSRVDFHVWGASEVQRNWRAIDSALEVTVQFENRTTLPEVEGVREAYLGVLPGSEFIKLVTDDEGEIRKTLFFDNVRDFQGETDVNADIRQTLASGDRSRFCVLNNGVTVVAHDLKSTGNRLTLVDFQVVNGCQTSHILHSERENLDGVYVPFRLIVTLDDEVAKSITKATNKQGQVTKENLFSLSELQKRIEAYFNSFEAEPGKRIYYERRSRQWSGSAQVRGTWRVISLRNLMQAFASLYLRIPHTAARYYGDLRNRVGNDVFSDVHNEAYYYSAAYAFCKLDHFFRSGAIARELKPARYHLLAGVRTIYSESSIPDRVESIDKKAEKDCKPFNAFLWDDDRYLGAVQTCADALVKLAGGQEINRDFGRTRDFTEQYLSELLK
;
A
#
# COMPACT_ATOMS: atom_id res chain seq x y z
N MET A 1 8.47 4.76 -19.26
CA MET A 1 7.93 6.08 -18.84
C MET A 1 6.67 6.42 -19.61
N GLU A 2 6.69 6.62 -20.94
CA GLU A 2 5.50 7.04 -21.71
C GLU A 2 4.26 6.15 -21.52
N SER A 3 4.41 4.83 -21.60
CA SER A 3 3.32 3.88 -21.31
C SER A 3 2.73 4.12 -19.91
N TRP A 4 3.58 4.19 -18.90
CA TRP A 4 3.17 4.45 -17.52
C TRP A 4 2.49 5.81 -17.37
N ALA A 5 3.01 6.86 -18.03
CA ALA A 5 2.45 8.21 -17.94
C ALA A 5 1.04 8.29 -18.54
N LYS A 6 0.80 7.54 -19.64
CA LYS A 6 -0.53 7.40 -20.23
C LYS A 6 -1.49 6.68 -19.28
N ASP A 7 -1.07 5.56 -18.72
CA ASP A 7 -1.91 4.74 -17.84
C ASP A 7 -2.25 5.50 -16.55
N ALA A 8 -1.24 6.17 -15.96
CA ALA A 8 -1.36 6.97 -14.75
C ALA A 8 -2.11 8.29 -14.95
N GLY A 9 -2.39 8.71 -16.19
CA GLY A 9 -3.12 9.94 -16.50
C GLY A 9 -2.29 11.23 -16.43
N VAL A 10 -0.96 11.10 -16.37
CA VAL A 10 0.00 12.22 -16.17
C VAL A 10 0.78 12.60 -17.43
N GLY A 11 0.34 12.12 -18.60
CA GLY A 11 1.02 12.38 -19.88
C GLY A 11 1.01 13.84 -20.35
N HIS A 12 0.26 14.73 -19.67
CA HIS A 12 0.22 16.16 -19.95
C HIS A 12 1.32 16.96 -19.24
N LEU A 13 2.03 16.36 -18.28
CA LEU A 13 3.08 17.02 -17.51
C LEU A 13 4.37 17.19 -18.32
N LYS A 14 5.23 18.10 -17.87
CA LYS A 14 6.59 18.25 -18.43
C LYS A 14 7.38 16.96 -18.19
N GLU A 15 8.26 16.61 -19.14
CA GLU A 15 9.00 15.34 -19.15
C GLU A 15 9.78 15.08 -17.84
N TYR A 16 10.44 16.09 -17.27
CA TYR A 16 11.18 15.93 -16.02
C TYR A 16 10.27 15.60 -14.82
N VAL A 17 9.10 16.24 -14.72
CA VAL A 17 8.09 15.97 -13.67
C VAL A 17 7.51 14.57 -13.85
N THR A 18 7.23 14.17 -15.10
CA THR A 18 6.80 12.81 -15.40
C THR A 18 7.85 11.78 -14.99
N PHE A 19 9.14 12.08 -15.23
CA PHE A 19 10.24 11.19 -14.83
C PHE A 19 10.42 11.11 -13.31
N GLU A 20 10.31 12.24 -12.60
CA GLU A 20 10.29 12.29 -11.13
C GLU A 20 9.19 11.39 -10.56
N ARG A 21 7.94 11.58 -11.00
CA ARG A 21 6.81 10.75 -10.55
C ARG A 21 7.00 9.28 -10.93
N PHE A 22 7.56 8.99 -12.10
CA PHE A 22 7.85 7.62 -12.51
C PHE A 22 8.87 6.94 -11.60
N VAL A 23 9.93 7.65 -11.21
CA VAL A 23 10.95 7.13 -10.29
C VAL A 23 10.40 6.99 -8.87
N ASN A 24 9.63 7.96 -8.38
CA ASN A 24 8.97 7.87 -7.08
C ASN A 24 8.04 6.64 -7.02
N PHE A 25 7.29 6.39 -8.09
CA PHE A 25 6.45 5.20 -8.19
C PHE A 25 7.30 3.92 -8.07
N ILE A 26 8.41 3.84 -8.81
CA ILE A 26 9.30 2.67 -8.76
C ILE A 26 9.90 2.46 -7.36
N VAL A 27 10.39 3.52 -6.74
CA VAL A 27 11.01 3.46 -5.41
C VAL A 27 9.99 2.98 -4.37
N LEU A 28 8.79 3.57 -4.35
CA LEU A 28 7.77 3.21 -3.38
C LEU A 28 7.22 1.81 -3.60
N SER A 29 7.01 1.40 -4.86
CA SER A 29 6.56 0.03 -5.19
C SER A 29 7.57 -1.06 -4.82
N ARG A 30 8.83 -0.75 -4.50
CA ARG A 30 9.78 -1.73 -3.96
C ARG A 30 9.52 -2.05 -2.49
N HIS A 31 9.01 -1.06 -1.75
CA HIS A 31 8.84 -1.13 -0.29
C HIS A 31 7.40 -1.34 0.14
N HIS A 32 6.47 -1.00 -0.74
CA HIS A 32 5.05 -0.94 -0.46
C HIS A 32 4.25 -1.59 -1.59
N ASP A 33 3.33 -2.45 -1.20
CA ASP A 33 2.42 -3.14 -2.14
C ASP A 33 1.05 -2.52 -2.25
N GLN A 34 0.73 -1.66 -1.29
CA GLN A 34 -0.56 -1.00 -1.28
C GLN A 34 -0.66 -0.10 -2.51
N GLN A 35 -1.87 -0.01 -3.05
CA GLN A 35 -2.10 1.02 -4.05
C GLN A 35 -1.95 2.41 -3.44
N PHE A 36 -1.06 3.19 -4.04
CA PHE A 36 -0.84 4.57 -3.66
C PHE A 36 -0.92 5.45 -4.90
N SER A 37 -1.31 6.70 -4.69
CA SER A 37 -1.19 7.73 -5.70
C SER A 37 0.17 8.40 -5.52
N VAL A 38 1.09 8.18 -6.48
CA VAL A 38 2.47 8.67 -6.40
C VAL A 38 2.58 10.18 -6.21
N GLU A 39 1.55 10.91 -6.65
CA GLU A 39 1.44 12.35 -6.53
C GLU A 39 1.40 12.79 -5.06
N ASP A 40 0.80 11.99 -4.19
CA ASP A 40 0.70 12.29 -2.76
C ASP A 40 2.07 12.21 -2.06
N PHE A 41 3.03 11.53 -2.70
CA PHE A 41 4.40 11.34 -2.22
C PHE A 41 5.43 12.12 -3.07
N SER A 42 4.97 12.93 -4.02
CA SER A 42 5.82 13.75 -4.88
C SER A 42 5.78 15.21 -4.41
N CYS A 43 6.95 15.76 -4.11
CA CYS A 43 7.15 17.12 -3.58
C CYS A 43 7.72 18.10 -4.63
N GLY A 44 8.10 17.60 -5.80
CA GLY A 44 8.81 18.32 -6.88
C GLY A 44 7.98 19.31 -7.72
N ASP A 45 6.95 19.94 -7.16
CA ASP A 45 6.32 21.07 -7.85
C ASP A 45 7.25 22.29 -7.77
N ASP A 46 7.54 22.91 -8.93
CA ASP A 46 8.58 23.93 -9.20
C ASP A 46 8.99 24.77 -7.96
N GLY A 47 10.04 24.36 -7.22
CA GLY A 47 10.64 25.16 -6.14
C GLY A 47 11.17 24.41 -4.92
N THR A 48 10.80 23.14 -4.69
CA THR A 48 11.29 22.40 -3.51
C THR A 48 12.79 22.11 -3.61
N LEU A 49 13.55 22.59 -2.63
CA LEU A 49 15.02 22.48 -2.66
C LEU A 49 15.46 21.05 -2.35
N GLY A 50 15.90 20.33 -3.37
CA GLY A 50 16.68 19.11 -3.21
C GLY A 50 15.90 17.84 -2.91
N ILE A 51 14.56 17.86 -2.79
CA ILE A 51 13.73 16.68 -2.46
C ILE A 51 12.52 16.65 -3.40
N ASP A 52 12.47 15.65 -4.26
CA ASP A 52 11.40 15.49 -5.26
C ASP A 52 10.32 14.50 -4.78
N GLY A 53 10.62 13.67 -3.78
CA GLY A 53 9.66 12.77 -3.16
C GLY A 53 9.94 12.52 -1.68
N PHE A 54 8.84 12.36 -0.95
CA PHE A 54 8.81 12.06 0.48
C PHE A 54 7.73 11.01 0.73
N ALA A 55 8.08 9.96 1.46
CA ALA A 55 7.11 9.01 1.98
C ALA A 55 7.42 8.65 3.44
N LEU A 56 6.37 8.70 4.26
CA LEU A 56 6.34 8.16 5.60
C LEU A 56 5.50 6.89 5.56
N SER A 57 5.97 5.84 6.22
CA SER A 57 5.21 4.62 6.42
C SER A 57 5.23 4.20 7.88
N VAL A 58 4.05 3.81 8.37
CA VAL A 58 3.84 3.27 9.71
C VAL A 58 3.27 1.87 9.56
N ASN A 59 3.93 0.88 10.15
CA ASN A 59 3.58 -0.54 10.06
C ASN A 59 3.44 -1.07 8.62
N GLY A 60 4.21 -0.49 7.68
CA GLY A 60 4.20 -0.88 6.27
C GLY A 60 3.11 -0.20 5.43
N GLU A 61 2.18 0.53 6.04
CA GLU A 61 1.20 1.35 5.32
C GLU A 61 1.82 2.72 4.97
N LEU A 62 1.58 3.21 3.76
CA LEU A 62 2.01 4.55 3.36
C LEU A 62 1.05 5.59 3.92
N VAL A 63 1.60 6.69 4.41
CA VAL A 63 0.86 7.80 5.02
C VAL A 63 1.07 9.04 4.19
N SER A 64 0.01 9.57 3.56
CA SER A 64 0.13 10.78 2.74
C SER A 64 0.01 12.10 3.49
N ASP A 65 -0.46 12.07 4.75
CA ASP A 65 -0.78 13.28 5.54
C ASP A 65 -1.02 12.97 7.02
N MET A 66 -1.17 14.04 7.80
CA MET A 66 -1.44 14.00 9.23
C MET A 66 -2.67 13.19 9.63
N ALA A 67 -3.75 13.16 8.83
CA ALA A 67 -4.95 12.42 9.22
C ALA A 67 -4.73 10.92 9.11
N GLU A 68 -4.12 10.47 8.01
CA GLU A 68 -3.68 9.07 7.85
C GLU A 68 -2.63 8.70 8.90
N LEU A 69 -1.76 9.63 9.28
CA LEU A 69 -0.79 9.42 10.35
C LEU A 69 -1.49 9.13 11.68
N GLU A 70 -2.45 9.97 12.09
CA GLU A 70 -3.18 9.76 13.35
C GLU A 70 -3.99 8.45 13.34
N ASP A 71 -4.59 8.07 12.20
CA ASP A 71 -5.27 6.77 12.05
C ASP A 71 -4.27 5.60 12.17
N ALA A 72 -3.11 5.71 11.54
CA ALA A 72 -2.06 4.70 11.66
C ALA A 72 -1.49 4.61 13.09
N LEU A 73 -1.48 5.72 13.83
CA LEU A 73 -1.00 5.82 15.20
C LEU A 73 -2.05 5.48 16.27
N SER A 74 -3.34 5.43 15.94
CA SER A 74 -4.44 5.29 16.91
C SER A 74 -4.46 3.94 17.64
N GLY A 75 -3.77 2.92 17.12
CA GLY A 75 -3.60 1.64 17.81
C GLY A 75 -2.71 1.77 19.05
N GLY A 76 -2.92 0.95 20.09
CA GLY A 76 -2.07 0.97 21.30
C GLY A 76 -0.76 0.17 21.20
N GLY A 77 -0.45 -0.40 20.03
CA GLY A 77 0.67 -1.31 19.84
C GLY A 77 2.01 -0.62 19.56
N ALA A 78 3.07 -1.43 19.61
CA ALA A 78 4.38 -1.05 19.08
C ALA A 78 4.26 -0.74 17.58
N ILE A 79 5.05 0.21 17.09
CA ILE A 79 5.02 0.66 15.71
C ILE A 79 6.39 0.55 15.05
N GLU A 80 6.38 0.25 13.76
CA GLU A 80 7.55 0.25 12.89
C GLU A 80 7.44 1.39 11.89
N VAL A 81 8.44 2.27 11.86
CA VAL A 81 8.41 3.48 11.06
C VAL A 81 9.50 3.43 9.99
N SER A 82 9.17 3.80 8.77
CA SER A 82 10.16 4.01 7.72
C SER A 82 9.91 5.28 6.93
N ILE A 83 10.99 5.93 6.54
CA ILE A 83 10.99 7.20 5.82
C ILE A 83 11.80 7.01 4.54
N THR A 84 11.23 7.43 3.42
CA THR A 84 11.88 7.37 2.11
C THR A 84 11.91 8.75 1.49
N LEU A 85 13.11 9.20 1.10
CA LEU A 85 13.33 10.47 0.40
C LEU A 85 13.96 10.19 -0.95
N THR A 86 13.53 10.93 -1.97
CA THR A 86 14.03 10.77 -3.35
C THR A 86 14.42 12.13 -3.95
N GLN A 87 15.52 12.13 -4.69
CA GLN A 87 15.86 13.17 -5.66
C GLN A 87 16.13 12.49 -7.00
N VAL A 88 15.54 13.05 -8.04
CA VAL A 88 15.58 12.56 -9.41
C VAL A 88 16.15 13.65 -10.30
N LYS A 89 17.05 13.28 -11.20
CA LYS A 89 17.57 14.14 -12.27
C LYS A 89 17.48 13.42 -13.60
N THR A 90 17.12 14.16 -14.64
CA THR A 90 17.19 13.67 -16.03
C THR A 90 18.60 13.79 -16.62
N SER A 91 19.59 14.23 -15.84
CA SER A 91 20.98 14.36 -16.28
C SER A 91 21.62 12.99 -16.56
N ALA A 92 22.51 12.97 -17.55
CA ALA A 92 23.26 11.76 -17.94
C ALA A 92 24.48 11.47 -17.03
N SER A 93 24.62 12.18 -15.90
CA SER A 93 25.75 12.03 -14.99
C SER A 93 25.36 12.30 -13.55
N PHE A 94 26.03 11.60 -12.63
CA PHE A 94 25.94 11.87 -11.20
C PHE A 94 26.75 13.14 -10.85
N ASP A 95 26.05 14.15 -10.36
CA ASP A 95 26.66 15.41 -9.91
C ASP A 95 26.79 15.44 -8.37
N LEU A 96 27.97 15.86 -7.89
CA LEU A 96 28.23 15.93 -6.44
C LEU A 96 27.50 17.10 -5.79
N GLY A 97 27.33 18.22 -6.50
CA GLY A 97 26.61 19.39 -6.02
C GLY A 97 25.15 19.05 -5.75
N ASP A 98 24.46 18.50 -6.75
CA ASP A 98 23.07 18.07 -6.64
C ASP A 98 22.87 17.04 -5.52
N LEU A 99 23.73 16.01 -5.46
CA LEU A 99 23.65 15.02 -4.37
C LEU A 99 23.94 15.63 -3.00
N SER A 100 24.82 16.64 -2.94
CA SER A 100 25.09 17.33 -1.67
C SER A 100 23.89 18.15 -1.24
N ILE A 101 23.24 18.86 -2.16
CA ILE A 101 22.00 19.60 -1.90
C ILE A 101 20.91 18.65 -1.39
N PHE A 102 20.64 17.54 -2.09
CA PHE A 102 19.68 16.53 -1.66
C PHE A 102 20.02 15.99 -0.27
N SER A 103 21.29 15.64 -0.06
CA SER A 103 21.72 15.06 1.20
C SER A 103 21.60 16.04 2.37
N ASP A 104 21.96 17.30 2.18
CA ASP A 104 21.93 18.30 3.24
C ASP A 104 20.47 18.71 3.53
N ALA A 105 19.63 18.88 2.50
CA ALA A 105 18.19 19.09 2.66
C ALA A 105 17.51 17.90 3.38
N SER A 106 17.88 16.67 3.05
CA SER A 106 17.37 15.47 3.71
C SER A 106 17.73 15.44 5.19
N ILE A 107 18.98 15.79 5.53
CA ILE A 107 19.40 15.87 6.94
C ILE A 107 18.59 16.95 7.66
N THR A 108 18.50 18.15 7.10
CA THR A 108 17.72 19.25 7.69
C THR A 108 16.28 18.86 7.95
N LEU A 109 15.59 18.29 6.95
CA LEU A 109 14.19 17.85 7.10
C LEU A 109 14.00 16.80 8.21
N LEU A 110 15.00 15.94 8.40
CA LEU A 110 14.91 14.78 9.29
C LEU A 110 15.39 15.08 10.73
N THR A 111 16.19 16.13 10.94
CA THR A 111 16.87 16.36 12.23
C THR A 111 16.69 17.75 12.82
N GLU A 112 16.24 18.73 12.04
CA GLU A 112 16.09 20.12 12.49
C GLU A 112 14.62 20.50 12.67
N ASP A 113 14.35 21.54 13.47
CA ASP A 113 13.00 22.01 13.77
C ASP A 113 12.34 22.78 12.62
N GLU A 114 13.13 23.33 11.69
CA GLU A 114 12.65 24.08 10.52
C GLU A 114 12.92 23.32 9.22
N PRO A 115 11.97 23.31 8.26
CA PRO A 115 12.12 22.50 7.06
C PRO A 115 13.12 23.19 6.12
N PRO A 116 13.82 22.43 5.26
CA PRO A 116 14.77 23.03 4.30
C PRO A 116 14.07 23.90 3.24
N HIS A 117 12.75 23.79 3.11
CA HIS A 117 11.91 24.60 2.23
C HIS A 117 10.47 24.67 2.77
N PRO A 118 9.74 25.79 2.64
CA PRO A 118 8.35 25.92 3.12
C PRO A 118 7.38 24.85 2.58
N ASN A 119 7.58 24.40 1.34
CA ASN A 119 6.75 23.33 0.74
C ASN A 119 6.87 21.97 1.44
N LEU A 120 7.82 21.80 2.38
CA LEU A 120 8.03 20.58 3.14
C LEU A 120 7.52 20.68 4.59
N GLU A 121 6.83 21.77 4.95
CA GLU A 121 6.31 21.98 6.31
C GLU A 121 5.36 20.86 6.76
N ASN A 122 4.51 20.36 5.87
CA ASN A 122 3.60 19.25 6.18
C ASN A 122 4.36 17.94 6.45
N GLN A 123 5.37 17.64 5.63
CA GLN A 123 6.24 16.47 5.80
C GLN A 123 6.99 16.53 7.13
N GLN A 124 7.50 17.70 7.50
CA GLN A 124 8.18 17.90 8.78
C GLN A 124 7.22 17.73 9.96
N LYS A 125 6.01 18.29 9.90
CA LYS A 125 4.98 18.10 10.95
C LYS A 125 4.67 16.62 11.15
N MET A 126 4.54 15.85 10.07
CA MET A 126 4.34 14.40 10.16
C MET A 126 5.53 13.69 10.82
N LEU A 127 6.77 14.07 10.47
CA LEU A 127 7.98 13.52 11.09
C LEU A 127 8.01 13.82 12.59
N HIS A 128 7.77 15.05 13.01
CA HIS A 128 7.77 15.40 14.43
C HIS A 128 6.71 14.63 15.19
N ARG A 129 5.49 14.59 14.63
CA ARG A 129 4.38 13.85 15.23
C ARG A 129 4.67 12.36 15.41
N VAL A 130 5.25 11.70 14.40
CA VAL A 130 5.60 10.27 14.54
C VAL A 130 6.73 10.06 15.55
N LEU A 131 7.70 10.98 15.64
CA LEU A 131 8.80 10.90 16.61
C LEU A 131 8.34 11.11 18.06
N GLU A 132 7.23 11.83 18.31
CA GLU A 132 6.60 11.89 19.64
C GLU A 132 6.16 10.51 20.14
N GLU A 133 5.87 9.58 19.22
CA GLU A 133 5.52 8.18 19.54
C GLU A 133 6.77 7.28 19.74
N SER A 134 7.95 7.87 19.93
CA SER A 134 9.22 7.14 20.09
C SER A 134 9.20 6.05 21.17
N SER A 135 8.40 6.22 22.23
CA SER A 135 8.23 5.19 23.27
C SER A 135 7.56 3.90 22.78
N ARG A 136 6.85 3.96 21.66
CA ARG A 136 6.18 2.83 21.01
C ARG A 136 6.98 2.26 19.84
N PHE A 137 8.09 2.89 19.48
CA PHE A 137 8.94 2.40 18.41
C PHE A 137 9.50 1.04 18.78
N ARG A 138 9.27 0.06 17.92
CA ARG A 138 9.88 -1.26 18.08
C ARG A 138 11.40 -1.18 17.94
N GLU A 139 11.83 -0.38 16.98
CA GLU A 139 13.18 0.13 16.81
C GLU A 139 13.06 1.54 16.23
N ASN A 140 14.12 2.34 16.36
CA ASN A 140 14.14 3.66 15.74
C ASN A 140 13.86 3.57 14.22
N PRO A 141 13.25 4.58 13.61
CA PRO A 141 12.87 4.57 12.21
C PRO A 141 14.01 4.16 11.26
N VAL A 142 13.64 3.52 10.15
CA VAL A 142 14.54 3.26 9.02
C VAL A 142 14.43 4.42 8.02
N CYS A 143 15.57 5.02 7.66
CA CYS A 143 15.63 6.08 6.66
C CYS A 143 16.27 5.57 5.36
N ARG A 144 15.60 5.79 4.22
CA ARG A 144 16.08 5.42 2.88
C ARG A 144 16.19 6.66 2.00
N LEU A 145 17.37 6.92 1.47
CA LEU A 145 17.66 8.03 0.56
C LEU A 145 17.95 7.48 -0.84
N TYR A 146 17.26 7.98 -1.86
CA TYR A 146 17.50 7.61 -3.26
C TYR A 146 17.89 8.83 -4.08
N TYR A 147 19.11 8.82 -4.63
CA TYR A 147 19.54 9.78 -5.63
C TYR A 147 19.59 9.11 -7.01
N VAL A 148 18.70 9.52 -7.91
CA VAL A 148 18.44 8.85 -9.18
C VAL A 148 18.80 9.76 -10.35
N THR A 149 19.54 9.23 -11.32
CA THR A 149 19.88 9.93 -12.57
C THR A 149 19.68 9.03 -13.80
N LEU A 150 19.74 9.59 -15.00
CA LEU A 150 19.80 8.82 -16.26
C LEU A 150 21.24 8.41 -16.63
N GLY A 151 22.22 8.73 -15.79
CA GLY A 151 23.62 8.37 -16.01
C GLY A 151 23.93 6.90 -15.75
N SER A 152 25.13 6.47 -16.15
CA SER A 152 25.70 5.19 -15.76
C SER A 152 26.52 5.36 -14.48
N TRP A 153 26.24 4.55 -13.46
CA TRP A 153 26.97 4.62 -12.20
C TRP A 153 28.42 4.19 -12.41
N ASN A 154 29.36 5.10 -12.13
CA ASN A 154 30.80 4.85 -12.28
C ASN A 154 31.61 5.04 -10.98
N ASN A 155 30.97 4.81 -9.83
CA ASN A 155 31.58 4.75 -8.49
C ASN A 155 32.61 5.86 -8.21
N ARG A 156 32.17 7.13 -8.25
CA ARG A 156 33.05 8.29 -8.01
C ARG A 156 33.34 8.42 -6.51
N GLY A 157 34.61 8.34 -6.13
CA GLY A 157 35.07 8.45 -4.73
C GLY A 157 34.46 9.61 -3.92
N PRO A 158 34.36 10.86 -4.47
CA PRO A 158 33.74 11.97 -3.76
C PRO A 158 32.26 11.77 -3.40
N ILE A 159 31.48 11.18 -4.31
CA ILE A 159 30.05 10.92 -4.08
C ILE A 159 29.88 9.87 -2.99
N VAL A 160 30.62 8.77 -3.08
CA VAL A 160 30.60 7.71 -2.04
C VAL A 160 30.99 8.26 -0.68
N ARG A 161 31.98 9.15 -0.63
CA ARG A 161 32.39 9.80 0.62
C ARG A 161 31.27 10.65 1.20
N LYS A 162 30.62 11.51 0.39
CA LYS A 162 29.46 12.31 0.84
C LYS A 162 28.34 11.41 1.35
N MET A 163 27.97 10.35 0.63
CA MET A 163 26.95 9.39 1.08
C MET A 163 27.30 8.77 2.43
N LYS A 164 28.56 8.36 2.62
CA LYS A 164 29.03 7.77 3.89
C LYS A 164 28.99 8.78 5.04
N ASP A 165 29.42 10.01 4.79
CA ASP A 165 29.42 11.09 5.78
C ASP A 165 27.97 11.45 6.19
N SER A 166 27.05 11.49 5.23
CA SER A 166 25.62 11.74 5.48
C SER A 166 24.96 10.61 6.26
N ARG A 167 25.25 9.35 5.90
CA ARG A 167 24.81 8.17 6.66
C ARG A 167 25.29 8.25 8.12
N LYS A 168 26.56 8.62 8.32
CA LYS A 168 27.14 8.78 9.66
C LYS A 168 26.47 9.89 10.46
N ARG A 169 26.14 11.03 9.82
CA ARG A 169 25.43 12.14 10.47
C ARG A 169 24.01 11.74 10.91
N LEU A 170 23.25 11.11 10.03
CA LEU A 170 21.89 10.65 10.34
C LEU A 170 21.89 9.56 11.42
N LEU A 171 22.80 8.58 11.37
CA LEU A 171 22.93 7.60 12.46
C LEU A 171 23.38 8.26 13.77
N GLY A 172 24.24 9.28 13.69
CA GLY A 172 24.73 10.03 14.85
C GLY A 172 23.69 10.92 15.54
N SER A 173 22.53 11.19 14.90
CA SER A 173 21.42 11.90 15.55
C SER A 173 20.65 11.02 16.55
N ASN A 174 20.89 9.70 16.55
CA ASN A 174 20.14 8.70 17.32
C ASN A 174 18.63 8.66 17.02
N LEU A 175 18.18 9.25 15.90
CA LEU A 175 16.78 9.18 15.46
C LEU A 175 16.50 7.94 14.61
N PHE A 176 17.52 7.29 14.05
CA PHE A 176 17.37 6.20 13.09
C PHE A 176 18.12 4.95 13.52
N SER A 177 17.51 3.78 13.37
CA SER A 177 18.18 2.48 13.58
C SER A 177 19.06 2.13 12.38
N ARG A 178 18.61 2.53 11.19
CA ARG A 178 19.24 2.21 9.91
C ARG A 178 19.04 3.35 8.93
N VAL A 179 20.11 3.65 8.20
CA VAL A 179 20.11 4.64 7.12
C VAL A 179 20.69 3.99 5.89
N ASP A 180 19.93 3.95 4.80
CA ASP A 180 20.34 3.43 3.51
C ASP A 180 20.42 4.57 2.50
N PHE A 181 21.51 4.64 1.74
CA PHE A 181 21.69 5.66 0.71
C PHE A 181 22.00 4.95 -0.61
N HIS A 182 21.04 5.02 -1.52
CA HIS A 182 21.08 4.41 -2.83
C HIS A 182 21.32 5.43 -3.93
N VAL A 183 22.06 5.01 -4.94
CA VAL A 183 22.30 5.75 -6.17
C VAL A 183 21.85 4.89 -7.34
N TRP A 184 20.92 5.40 -8.15
CA TRP A 184 20.39 4.67 -9.30
C TRP A 184 20.74 5.40 -10.59
N GLY A 185 21.23 4.63 -11.56
CA GLY A 185 21.34 5.07 -12.95
C GLY A 185 20.20 4.52 -13.79
N ALA A 186 20.30 4.72 -15.11
CA ALA A 186 19.30 4.23 -16.06
C ALA A 186 19.08 2.70 -15.96
N SER A 187 20.15 1.93 -15.75
CA SER A 187 20.09 0.47 -15.65
C SER A 187 19.31 0.00 -14.42
N GLU A 188 19.50 0.65 -13.28
CA GLU A 188 18.79 0.34 -12.04
C GLU A 188 17.31 0.70 -12.16
N VAL A 189 16.98 1.88 -12.72
CA VAL A 189 15.59 2.28 -12.98
C VAL A 189 14.88 1.26 -13.88
N GLN A 190 15.51 0.82 -14.97
CA GLN A 190 14.94 -0.19 -15.87
C GLN A 190 14.76 -1.55 -15.20
N ARG A 191 15.75 -1.99 -14.40
CA ARG A 191 15.67 -3.25 -13.67
C ARG A 191 14.53 -3.23 -12.66
N ASN A 192 14.44 -2.16 -11.87
CA ASN A 192 13.41 -2.00 -10.85
C ASN A 192 12.01 -1.86 -11.46
N TRP A 193 11.86 -1.13 -12.58
CA TRP A 193 10.60 -1.07 -13.32
C TRP A 193 10.11 -2.44 -13.82
N ARG A 194 11.04 -3.31 -14.26
CA ARG A 194 10.70 -4.68 -14.65
C ARG A 194 10.35 -5.55 -13.44
N ALA A 195 10.98 -5.30 -12.30
CA ALA A 195 10.77 -6.07 -11.08
C ALA A 195 9.41 -5.80 -10.40
N ILE A 196 8.82 -4.61 -10.56
CA ILE A 196 7.50 -4.27 -9.98
C ILE A 196 6.40 -5.24 -10.42
N ASP A 197 6.49 -5.73 -11.66
CA ASP A 197 5.49 -6.63 -12.25
C ASP A 197 5.97 -8.09 -12.33
N SER A 198 7.21 -8.39 -11.94
CA SER A 198 7.62 -9.79 -11.87
C SER A 198 6.99 -10.42 -10.64
N ALA A 199 6.20 -11.46 -10.86
CA ALA A 199 5.81 -12.39 -9.81
C ALA A 199 7.03 -12.71 -8.93
N LEU A 200 6.87 -12.67 -7.61
CA LEU A 200 7.97 -12.92 -6.69
C LEU A 200 8.53 -14.32 -6.95
N GLU A 201 9.72 -14.40 -7.53
CA GLU A 201 10.41 -15.67 -7.78
C GLU A 201 11.57 -15.83 -6.81
N VAL A 202 11.51 -16.87 -5.96
CA VAL A 202 12.64 -17.21 -5.08
C VAL A 202 12.99 -18.68 -5.24
N THR A 203 14.28 -18.95 -5.38
CA THR A 203 14.81 -20.30 -5.49
C THR A 203 15.46 -20.76 -4.18
N VAL A 204 15.05 -21.92 -3.69
CA VAL A 204 15.57 -22.55 -2.48
C VAL A 204 16.02 -24.00 -2.73
N GLN A 205 16.93 -24.48 -1.89
CA GLN A 205 17.28 -25.90 -1.80
C GLN A 205 16.43 -26.59 -0.73
N PHE A 206 15.47 -27.42 -1.13
CA PHE A 206 14.57 -28.12 -0.21
C PHE A 206 14.81 -29.63 -0.23
N GLU A 207 15.96 -30.07 0.27
CA GLU A 207 16.41 -31.47 0.19
C GLU A 207 15.57 -32.43 1.04
N ASN A 208 15.30 -32.06 2.29
CA ASN A 208 14.63 -32.93 3.27
C ASN A 208 13.11 -32.74 3.21
N ARG A 209 12.47 -33.25 2.15
CA ARG A 209 11.02 -33.14 1.92
C ARG A 209 10.37 -34.47 1.55
N THR A 210 9.09 -34.59 1.86
CA THR A 210 8.19 -35.61 1.33
C THR A 210 7.06 -34.94 0.56
N THR A 211 6.61 -35.58 -0.51
CA THR A 211 5.44 -35.14 -1.28
C THR A 211 4.18 -35.59 -0.53
N LEU A 212 3.26 -34.66 -0.31
CA LEU A 212 1.95 -34.99 0.27
C LEU A 212 1.05 -35.65 -0.79
N PRO A 213 0.04 -36.43 -0.38
CA PRO A 213 -0.93 -37.02 -1.30
C PRO A 213 -1.62 -35.98 -2.18
N GLU A 214 -2.14 -36.41 -3.33
CA GLU A 214 -2.97 -35.57 -4.18
C GLU A 214 -4.21 -35.08 -3.40
N VAL A 215 -4.45 -33.78 -3.47
CA VAL A 215 -5.60 -33.11 -2.87
C VAL A 215 -6.28 -32.31 -3.96
N GLU A 216 -7.61 -32.41 -4.05
CA GLU A 216 -8.39 -31.66 -5.03
C GLU A 216 -8.11 -30.14 -4.92
N GLY A 217 -7.87 -29.50 -6.07
CA GLY A 217 -7.50 -28.08 -6.14
C GLY A 217 -6.07 -27.76 -5.66
N VAL A 218 -5.25 -28.73 -5.26
CA VAL A 218 -3.82 -28.56 -4.98
C VAL A 218 -3.01 -29.25 -6.08
N ARG A 219 -2.13 -28.48 -6.75
CA ARG A 219 -1.27 -29.03 -7.80
C ARG A 219 -0.14 -29.88 -7.23
N GLU A 220 0.56 -29.34 -6.25
CA GLU A 220 1.66 -30.02 -5.56
C GLU A 220 1.69 -29.59 -4.10
N ALA A 221 2.09 -30.48 -3.19
CA ALA A 221 2.35 -30.11 -1.81
C ALA A 221 3.51 -30.91 -1.22
N TYR A 222 4.31 -30.24 -0.41
CA TYR A 222 5.51 -30.78 0.21
C TYR A 222 5.52 -30.48 1.70
N LEU A 223 6.00 -31.43 2.48
CA LEU A 223 6.24 -31.30 3.91
C LEU A 223 7.66 -31.74 4.22
N GLY A 224 8.39 -30.97 5.03
CA GLY A 224 9.78 -31.29 5.33
C GLY A 224 10.44 -30.30 6.26
N VAL A 225 11.77 -30.29 6.24
CA VAL A 225 12.57 -29.28 6.93
C VAL A 225 13.46 -28.52 5.95
N LEU A 226 13.43 -27.20 6.03
CA LEU A 226 14.22 -26.30 5.20
C LEU A 226 15.37 -25.73 6.04
N PRO A 227 16.63 -25.73 5.56
CA PRO A 227 17.71 -25.05 6.27
C PRO A 227 17.35 -23.57 6.52
N GLY A 228 17.67 -23.03 7.70
CA GLY A 228 17.39 -21.64 8.05
C GLY A 228 17.97 -20.65 7.04
N SER A 229 19.17 -20.93 6.52
CA SER A 229 19.82 -20.15 5.47
C SER A 229 19.06 -20.14 4.13
N GLU A 230 18.38 -21.23 3.77
CA GLU A 230 17.51 -21.29 2.59
C GLU A 230 16.17 -20.61 2.86
N PHE A 231 15.63 -20.77 4.06
CA PHE A 231 14.39 -20.11 4.47
C PHE A 231 14.49 -18.58 4.43
N ILE A 232 15.61 -18.02 4.89
CA ILE A 232 15.84 -16.56 4.85
C ILE A 232 15.83 -15.99 3.43
N LYS A 233 16.18 -16.77 2.40
CA LYS A 233 16.06 -16.32 1.01
C LYS A 233 14.61 -16.06 0.63
N LEU A 234 13.67 -16.85 1.14
CA LEU A 234 12.23 -16.67 0.89
C LEU A 234 11.73 -15.37 1.50
N VAL A 235 12.12 -15.07 2.74
CA VAL A 235 11.56 -13.95 3.49
C VAL A 235 12.36 -12.66 3.41
N THR A 236 13.58 -12.65 2.85
CA THR A 236 14.45 -11.46 2.79
C THR A 236 14.60 -10.89 1.39
N ASP A 237 14.29 -9.61 1.20
CA ASP A 237 14.48 -8.89 -0.07
C ASP A 237 15.94 -8.60 -0.42
N ASP A 238 16.15 -7.97 -1.59
CA ASP A 238 17.49 -7.63 -2.10
C ASP A 238 18.23 -6.58 -1.24
N GLU A 239 17.53 -5.92 -0.33
CA GLU A 239 18.03 -4.88 0.57
C GLU A 239 18.24 -5.39 2.00
N GLY A 240 18.08 -6.71 2.20
CA GLY A 240 18.27 -7.38 3.48
C GLY A 240 17.08 -7.25 4.42
N GLU A 241 15.96 -6.69 3.97
CA GLU A 241 14.76 -6.49 4.76
C GLU A 241 13.80 -7.65 4.66
N ILE A 242 12.97 -7.83 5.69
CA ILE A 242 11.92 -8.82 5.61
C ILE A 242 10.87 -8.36 4.59
N ARG A 243 10.50 -9.24 3.66
CA ARG A 243 9.40 -9.07 2.73
C ARG A 243 8.09 -9.12 3.52
N LYS A 244 7.74 -8.03 4.20
CA LYS A 244 6.49 -7.86 4.99
C LYS A 244 5.25 -8.29 4.20
N THR A 245 5.35 -8.05 2.91
CA THR A 245 4.43 -8.38 1.84
C THR A 245 4.04 -9.86 1.73
N LEU A 246 4.94 -10.77 2.13
CA LEU A 246 4.66 -12.21 2.19
C LEU A 246 3.65 -12.57 3.28
N PHE A 247 3.44 -11.68 4.26
CA PHE A 247 2.63 -11.96 5.43
C PHE A 247 1.25 -11.30 5.38
N PHE A 248 0.88 -10.63 4.28
CA PHE A 248 -0.45 -9.98 4.18
C PHE A 248 -1.62 -10.96 4.28
N ASP A 249 -1.47 -12.16 3.71
CA ASP A 249 -2.47 -13.23 3.85
C ASP A 249 -2.34 -13.98 5.19
N ASN A 250 -1.34 -13.62 6.01
CA ASN A 250 -1.26 -14.06 7.38
C ASN A 250 -2.26 -13.28 8.23
N VAL A 251 -3.25 -14.00 8.75
CA VAL A 251 -4.32 -13.45 9.59
C VAL A 251 -3.78 -12.95 10.95
N ARG A 252 -2.52 -13.22 11.28
CA ARG A 252 -1.83 -12.75 12.49
C ARG A 252 -0.66 -11.87 12.09
N ASP A 253 -0.80 -10.57 12.32
CA ASP A 253 0.33 -9.64 12.26
C ASP A 253 1.42 -10.02 13.28
N PHE A 254 2.63 -9.54 13.04
CA PHE A 254 3.71 -9.69 13.99
C PHE A 254 3.38 -8.92 15.29
N GLN A 255 3.49 -9.57 16.46
CA GLN A 255 2.90 -9.05 17.72
C GLN A 255 3.91 -8.40 18.69
N GLY A 256 5.12 -8.04 18.23
CA GLY A 256 6.15 -7.50 19.11
C GLY A 256 6.88 -8.58 19.91
N GLU A 257 7.30 -8.27 21.14
CA GLU A 257 7.79 -9.28 22.08
C GLU A 257 6.61 -10.01 22.72
N THR A 258 6.52 -11.31 22.49
CA THR A 258 5.54 -12.22 23.12
C THR A 258 6.29 -13.36 23.76
N ASP A 259 5.67 -14.09 24.70
CA ASP A 259 6.29 -15.28 25.30
C ASP A 259 6.75 -16.29 24.24
N VAL A 260 5.97 -16.43 23.16
CA VAL A 260 6.32 -17.26 22.00
C VAL A 260 7.60 -16.75 21.30
N ASN A 261 7.73 -15.44 21.11
CA ASN A 261 8.91 -14.86 20.45
C ASN A 261 10.16 -14.97 21.32
N ALA A 262 10.00 -14.81 22.64
CA ALA A 262 11.08 -15.03 23.60
C ALA A 262 11.55 -16.49 23.58
N ASP A 263 10.63 -17.46 23.56
CA ASP A 263 10.95 -18.90 23.48
C ASP A 263 11.67 -19.27 22.18
N ILE A 264 11.23 -18.69 21.04
CA ILE A 264 11.89 -18.89 19.74
C ILE A 264 13.33 -18.35 19.80
N ARG A 265 13.53 -17.12 20.31
CA ARG A 265 14.88 -16.55 20.47
C ARG A 265 15.75 -17.35 21.42
N GLN A 266 15.20 -17.81 22.55
CA GLN A 266 15.92 -18.65 23.50
C GLN A 266 16.37 -19.97 22.87
N THR A 267 15.52 -20.57 22.03
CA THR A 267 15.88 -21.78 21.28
C THR A 267 17.02 -21.50 20.29
N LEU A 268 17.01 -20.35 19.63
CA LEU A 268 18.07 -19.92 18.70
C LEU A 268 19.38 -19.54 19.42
N ALA A 269 19.31 -18.95 20.61
CA ALA A 269 20.49 -18.51 21.35
C ALA A 269 21.19 -19.65 22.11
N SER A 270 20.45 -20.66 22.56
CA SER A 270 20.95 -21.76 23.40
C SER A 270 21.66 -22.86 22.61
N GLY A 271 22.18 -23.87 23.32
CA GLY A 271 22.71 -25.10 22.72
C GLY A 271 21.64 -25.98 22.04
N ASP A 272 20.35 -25.62 22.14
CA ASP A 272 19.23 -26.37 21.60
C ASP A 272 18.83 -25.95 20.17
N ARG A 273 19.65 -25.16 19.46
CA ARG A 273 19.41 -24.77 18.04
C ARG A 273 19.05 -25.94 17.13
N SER A 274 19.71 -27.08 17.31
CA SER A 274 19.45 -28.30 16.55
C SER A 274 18.04 -28.88 16.77
N ARG A 275 17.40 -28.53 17.89
CA ARG A 275 16.02 -28.91 18.24
C ARG A 275 14.98 -27.92 17.73
N PHE A 276 15.38 -26.85 17.04
CA PHE A 276 14.44 -25.85 16.53
C PHE A 276 13.32 -26.48 15.70
N CYS A 277 13.63 -27.50 14.89
CA CYS A 277 12.67 -28.20 14.04
C CYS A 277 11.60 -29.00 14.81
N VAL A 278 11.84 -29.34 16.08
CA VAL A 278 10.88 -30.08 16.90
C VAL A 278 10.17 -29.22 17.93
N LEU A 279 10.77 -28.07 18.30
CA LEU A 279 10.22 -27.15 19.30
C LEU A 279 9.28 -26.09 18.69
N ASN A 280 9.28 -25.92 17.37
CA ASN A 280 8.51 -24.89 16.68
C ASN A 280 7.51 -25.48 15.69
N ASN A 281 6.34 -24.85 15.58
CA ASN A 281 5.26 -25.28 14.67
C ASN A 281 5.60 -25.14 13.18
N GLY A 282 6.66 -24.38 12.84
CA GLY A 282 7.14 -24.22 11.48
C GLY A 282 6.44 -23.12 10.69
N VAL A 283 6.64 -23.16 9.36
CA VAL A 283 6.15 -22.16 8.41
C VAL A 283 5.40 -22.87 7.29
N THR A 284 4.19 -22.36 6.97
CA THR A 284 3.41 -22.82 5.82
C THR A 284 3.40 -21.73 4.75
N VAL A 285 3.83 -22.09 3.54
CA VAL A 285 3.85 -21.23 2.36
C VAL A 285 2.88 -21.77 1.32
N VAL A 286 2.08 -20.88 0.75
CA VAL A 286 1.22 -21.14 -0.41
C VAL A 286 1.83 -20.41 -1.60
N ALA A 287 2.06 -21.10 -2.72
CA ALA A 287 2.61 -20.55 -3.95
C ALA A 287 1.63 -20.76 -5.11
N HIS A 288 1.56 -19.80 -6.05
CA HIS A 288 0.79 -19.98 -7.27
C HIS A 288 1.44 -20.98 -8.23
N ASP A 289 2.76 -20.93 -8.36
CA ASP A 289 3.50 -21.84 -9.23
C ASP A 289 4.84 -22.26 -8.60
N LEU A 290 5.36 -23.39 -9.07
CA LEU A 290 6.58 -24.01 -8.63
C LEU A 290 7.30 -24.63 -9.83
N LYS A 291 8.55 -24.23 -10.03
CA LYS A 291 9.46 -24.87 -10.99
C LYS A 291 10.46 -25.73 -10.20
N SER A 292 10.47 -27.03 -10.48
CA SER A 292 11.31 -28.00 -9.76
C SER A 292 12.43 -28.55 -10.64
N THR A 293 13.66 -28.56 -10.13
CA THR A 293 14.81 -29.24 -10.75
C THR A 293 15.62 -29.94 -9.65
N GLY A 294 15.35 -31.22 -9.43
CA GLY A 294 15.96 -31.99 -8.34
C GLY A 294 15.48 -31.51 -6.97
N ASN A 295 16.40 -31.01 -6.14
CA ASN A 295 16.09 -30.39 -4.85
C ASN A 295 15.96 -28.87 -4.92
N ARG A 296 16.22 -28.29 -6.10
CA ARG A 296 16.11 -26.85 -6.34
C ARG A 296 14.69 -26.52 -6.74
N LEU A 297 14.00 -25.76 -5.88
CA LEU A 297 12.62 -25.34 -6.06
C LEU A 297 12.57 -23.83 -6.24
N THR A 298 12.03 -23.38 -7.36
CA THR A 298 11.74 -21.97 -7.62
C THR A 298 10.26 -21.74 -7.38
N LEU A 299 9.94 -21.08 -6.26
CA LEU A 299 8.58 -20.68 -5.91
C LEU A 299 8.27 -19.39 -6.65
N VAL A 300 7.06 -19.31 -7.20
CA VAL A 300 6.56 -18.15 -7.95
C VAL A 300 5.28 -17.66 -7.29
N ASP A 301 5.25 -16.36 -6.98
CA ASP A 301 4.12 -15.64 -6.37
C ASP A 301 3.55 -16.39 -5.16
N PHE A 302 4.30 -16.33 -4.05
CA PHE A 302 4.01 -17.10 -2.85
C PHE A 302 3.81 -16.21 -1.64
N GLN A 303 3.12 -16.75 -0.63
CA GLN A 303 2.77 -16.08 0.62
C GLN A 303 2.93 -17.00 1.82
N VAL A 304 3.25 -16.43 2.98
CA VAL A 304 3.39 -17.12 4.26
C VAL A 304 2.07 -17.07 5.03
N VAL A 305 1.27 -18.13 4.92
CA VAL A 305 -0.06 -18.21 5.55
C VAL A 305 -0.01 -18.62 7.03
N ASN A 306 1.13 -19.15 7.49
CA ASN A 306 1.39 -19.48 8.89
C ASN A 306 2.89 -19.37 9.21
N GLY A 307 3.23 -18.91 10.41
CA GLY A 307 4.63 -18.74 10.85
C GLY A 307 5.15 -17.30 10.79
N CYS A 308 4.27 -16.28 10.81
CA CYS A 308 4.65 -14.86 10.81
C CYS A 308 5.67 -14.53 11.92
N GLN A 309 5.38 -14.93 13.17
CA GLN A 309 6.28 -14.73 14.31
C GLN A 309 7.65 -15.40 14.10
N THR A 310 7.66 -16.71 13.80
CA THR A 310 8.87 -17.48 13.52
C THR A 310 9.71 -16.88 12.41
N SER A 311 9.07 -16.38 11.34
CA SER A 311 9.77 -15.79 10.20
C SER A 311 10.49 -14.49 10.56
N HIS A 312 9.85 -13.61 11.33
CA HIS A 312 10.47 -12.36 11.78
C HIS A 312 11.63 -12.61 12.75
N ILE A 313 11.49 -13.56 13.68
CA ILE A 313 12.57 -13.89 14.62
C ILE A 313 13.76 -14.54 13.90
N LEU A 314 13.51 -15.45 12.95
CA LEU A 314 14.58 -16.02 12.13
C LEU A 314 15.29 -14.94 11.30
N HIS A 315 14.55 -13.95 10.79
CA HIS A 315 15.13 -12.82 10.05
C HIS A 315 15.99 -11.90 10.93
N SER A 316 15.53 -11.58 12.15
CA SER A 316 16.31 -10.78 13.09
C SER A 316 17.59 -11.51 13.55
N GLU A 317 17.52 -12.84 13.68
CA GLU A 317 18.63 -13.71 14.08
C GLU A 317 19.35 -14.36 12.87
N ARG A 318 19.26 -13.76 11.67
CA ARG A 318 19.75 -14.35 10.42
C ARG A 318 21.24 -14.71 10.42
N GLU A 319 22.03 -14.08 11.28
CA GLU A 319 23.47 -14.37 11.46
C GLU A 319 23.72 -15.66 12.26
N ASN A 320 22.70 -16.20 12.95
CA ASN A 320 22.80 -17.32 13.89
C ASN A 320 22.08 -18.59 13.41
N LEU A 321 21.83 -18.74 12.10
CA LEU A 321 20.99 -19.82 11.55
C LEU A 321 21.74 -21.11 11.16
N ASP A 322 23.04 -21.17 11.41
CA ASP A 322 23.84 -22.37 11.13
C ASP A 322 23.33 -23.57 11.94
N GLY A 323 23.02 -24.67 11.25
CA GLY A 323 22.46 -25.88 11.86
C GLY A 323 20.99 -25.78 12.27
N VAL A 324 20.30 -24.67 11.97
CA VAL A 324 18.88 -24.49 12.22
C VAL A 324 18.08 -25.06 11.05
N TYR A 325 17.08 -25.89 11.36
CA TYR A 325 16.15 -26.46 10.38
C TYR A 325 14.73 -26.00 10.72
N VAL A 326 14.07 -25.38 9.74
CA VAL A 326 12.72 -24.84 9.87
C VAL A 326 11.72 -25.88 9.35
N PRO A 327 10.75 -26.34 10.15
CA PRO A 327 9.68 -27.18 9.65
C PRO A 327 8.88 -26.40 8.61
N PHE A 328 8.79 -26.95 7.41
CA PHE A 328 8.33 -26.21 6.24
C PHE A 328 7.29 -27.01 5.47
N ARG A 329 6.16 -26.35 5.21
CA ARG A 329 5.09 -26.89 4.37
C ARG A 329 4.89 -25.97 3.17
N LEU A 330 5.10 -26.49 1.98
CA LEU A 330 4.86 -25.78 0.73
C LEU A 330 3.61 -26.36 0.06
N ILE A 331 2.67 -25.50 -0.32
CA ILE A 331 1.46 -25.90 -1.05
C ILE A 331 1.38 -25.06 -2.31
N VAL A 332 1.19 -25.71 -3.45
CA VAL A 332 1.10 -25.08 -4.76
C VAL A 332 -0.32 -25.20 -5.26
N THR A 333 -1.01 -24.07 -5.42
CA THR A 333 -2.40 -24.04 -5.87
C THR A 333 -2.70 -22.72 -6.59
N LEU A 334 -3.51 -22.82 -7.64
CA LEU A 334 -4.15 -21.66 -8.29
C LEU A 334 -5.61 -21.50 -7.82
N ASP A 335 -6.09 -22.41 -6.98
CA ASP A 335 -7.43 -22.38 -6.41
C ASP A 335 -7.45 -21.52 -5.15
N ASP A 336 -7.99 -20.32 -5.32
CA ASP A 336 -8.18 -19.33 -4.27
C ASP A 336 -8.96 -19.86 -3.06
N GLU A 337 -9.92 -20.76 -3.24
CA GLU A 337 -10.72 -21.29 -2.14
C GLU A 337 -9.96 -22.31 -1.33
N VAL A 338 -9.12 -23.11 -1.98
CA VAL A 338 -8.19 -24.03 -1.32
C VAL A 338 -7.15 -23.25 -0.52
N ALA A 339 -6.54 -22.22 -1.11
CA ALA A 339 -5.59 -21.34 -0.43
C ALA A 339 -6.20 -20.71 0.84
N LYS A 340 -7.42 -20.16 0.73
CA LYS A 340 -8.16 -19.60 1.87
C LYS A 340 -8.47 -20.64 2.95
N SER A 341 -8.90 -21.82 2.54
CA SER A 341 -9.23 -22.90 3.47
C SER A 341 -8.01 -23.33 4.28
N ILE A 342 -6.84 -23.40 3.62
CA ILE A 342 -5.55 -23.65 4.26
C ILE A 342 -5.24 -22.53 5.26
N THR A 343 -5.26 -21.26 4.83
CA THR A 343 -5.00 -20.10 5.69
C THR A 343 -5.91 -20.08 6.92
N LYS A 344 -7.21 -20.34 6.74
CA LYS A 344 -8.17 -20.38 7.85
C LYS A 344 -7.91 -21.57 8.78
N ALA A 345 -7.56 -22.74 8.24
CA ALA A 345 -7.30 -23.94 9.03
C ALA A 345 -6.00 -23.83 9.84
N THR A 346 -4.92 -23.30 9.25
CA THR A 346 -3.64 -23.11 9.92
C THR A 346 -3.70 -22.01 10.99
N ASN A 347 -4.60 -21.03 10.85
CA ASN A 347 -4.76 -19.93 11.81
C ASN A 347 -5.83 -20.17 12.90
N LYS A 348 -6.67 -21.20 12.78
CA LYS A 348 -7.74 -21.56 13.74
C LYS A 348 -7.27 -21.95 15.15
N GLN A 349 -5.98 -22.23 15.36
CA GLN A 349 -5.41 -22.61 16.66
C GLN A 349 -5.10 -21.41 17.59
N GLY A 350 -5.75 -20.26 17.41
CA GLY A 350 -5.60 -19.07 18.26
C GLY A 350 -6.69 -18.04 17.96
N GLN A 351 -6.88 -17.05 18.84
CA GLN A 351 -7.92 -16.03 18.70
C GLN A 351 -7.73 -15.23 17.40
N VAL A 352 -8.65 -15.43 16.44
CA VAL A 352 -8.74 -14.65 15.21
C VAL A 352 -9.69 -13.49 15.47
N THR A 353 -9.27 -12.24 15.21
CA THR A 353 -10.16 -11.07 15.25
C THR A 353 -11.20 -11.16 14.13
N LYS A 354 -12.45 -10.73 14.40
CA LYS A 354 -13.57 -10.76 13.43
C LYS A 354 -13.26 -9.99 12.13
N GLU A 355 -12.32 -9.06 12.21
CA GLU A 355 -11.85 -8.16 11.15
C GLU A 355 -11.17 -8.90 9.98
N ASN A 356 -10.36 -9.92 10.24
CA ASN A 356 -9.49 -10.55 9.23
C ASN A 356 -10.21 -11.64 8.40
N LEU A 357 -11.47 -11.94 8.73
CA LEU A 357 -12.33 -12.86 7.98
C LEU A 357 -13.16 -12.12 6.91
N PHE A 358 -13.09 -10.78 6.85
CA PHE A 358 -14.00 -9.97 6.02
C PHE A 358 -13.61 -9.90 4.54
N SER A 359 -12.32 -9.79 4.22
CA SER A 359 -11.80 -9.89 2.83
C SER A 359 -12.03 -11.27 2.19
N LEU A 360 -12.37 -12.25 3.04
CA LEU A 360 -12.71 -13.63 2.68
C LEU A 360 -14.23 -13.88 2.61
N SER A 361 -15.06 -12.86 2.87
CA SER A 361 -16.51 -13.02 2.84
C SER A 361 -17.05 -13.22 1.43
N GLU A 362 -18.20 -13.88 1.32
CA GLU A 362 -18.89 -14.12 0.05
C GLU A 362 -19.28 -12.82 -0.65
N LEU A 363 -19.69 -11.79 0.10
CA LEU A 363 -20.02 -10.48 -0.47
C LEU A 363 -18.85 -9.91 -1.28
N GLN A 364 -17.63 -9.98 -0.76
CA GLN A 364 -16.45 -9.42 -1.45
C GLN A 364 -16.17 -10.15 -2.77
N LYS A 365 -16.43 -11.46 -2.83
CA LYS A 365 -16.33 -12.24 -4.08
C LYS A 365 -17.42 -11.84 -5.07
N ARG A 366 -18.66 -11.65 -4.60
CA ARG A 366 -19.75 -11.21 -5.47
C ARG A 366 -19.47 -9.82 -6.06
N ILE A 367 -18.96 -8.88 -5.26
CA ILE A 367 -18.54 -7.55 -5.72
C ILE A 367 -17.49 -7.69 -6.83
N GLU A 368 -16.45 -8.48 -6.59
CA GLU A 368 -15.39 -8.74 -7.57
C GLU A 368 -15.93 -9.35 -8.88
N ALA A 369 -16.80 -10.37 -8.78
CA ALA A 369 -17.43 -11.01 -9.94
C ALA A 369 -18.31 -10.02 -10.72
N TYR A 370 -19.06 -9.16 -10.02
CA TYR A 370 -19.86 -8.12 -10.64
C TYR A 370 -18.98 -7.12 -11.41
N PHE A 371 -17.84 -6.70 -10.84
CA PHE A 371 -16.92 -5.78 -11.51
C PHE A 371 -16.30 -6.42 -12.76
N ASN A 372 -15.98 -7.72 -12.68
CA ASN A 372 -15.46 -8.49 -13.80
C ASN A 372 -16.50 -8.72 -14.91
N SER A 373 -17.81 -8.62 -14.63
CA SER A 373 -18.85 -8.73 -15.67
C SER A 373 -18.74 -7.65 -16.77
N PHE A 374 -18.07 -6.52 -16.47
CA PHE A 374 -17.79 -5.44 -17.43
C PHE A 374 -16.55 -5.67 -18.28
N GLU A 375 -15.90 -6.85 -18.22
CA GLU A 375 -14.68 -7.15 -18.98
C GLU A 375 -14.83 -6.94 -20.49
N ALA A 376 -15.99 -7.27 -21.05
CA ALA A 376 -16.29 -7.09 -22.47
C ALA A 376 -16.66 -5.63 -22.84
N GLU A 377 -16.70 -4.71 -21.87
CA GLU A 377 -17.06 -3.31 -22.07
C GLU A 377 -15.84 -2.39 -21.83
N PRO A 378 -15.09 -2.05 -22.90
CA PRO A 378 -13.99 -1.10 -22.82
C PRO A 378 -14.48 0.19 -22.17
N GLY A 379 -13.70 0.73 -21.25
CA GLY A 379 -14.10 1.97 -20.59
C GLY A 379 -14.88 1.77 -19.28
N LYS A 380 -15.38 0.58 -18.95
CA LYS A 380 -16.29 0.40 -17.79
C LYS A 380 -15.79 -0.52 -16.70
N ARG A 381 -14.90 -1.48 -17.00
CA ARG A 381 -14.34 -2.38 -15.98
C ARG A 381 -13.54 -1.60 -14.93
N ILE A 382 -13.80 -1.90 -13.66
CA ILE A 382 -12.98 -1.52 -12.50
C ILE A 382 -12.34 -2.79 -11.95
N TYR A 383 -11.07 -2.73 -11.57
CA TYR A 383 -10.34 -3.82 -10.95
C TYR A 383 -10.47 -3.66 -9.44
N TYR A 384 -11.18 -4.58 -8.80
CA TYR A 384 -11.30 -4.59 -7.36
C TYR A 384 -10.11 -5.33 -6.75
N GLU A 385 -9.30 -4.65 -5.95
CA GLU A 385 -8.22 -5.27 -5.20
C GLU A 385 -8.73 -5.72 -3.83
N ARG A 386 -9.26 -6.96 -3.79
CA ARG A 386 -9.77 -7.57 -2.56
C ARG A 386 -8.65 -8.04 -1.63
N ARG A 387 -7.47 -8.38 -2.19
CA ARG A 387 -6.25 -8.78 -1.48
C ARG A 387 -5.05 -7.98 -2.00
N SER A 388 -4.12 -7.67 -1.10
CA SER A 388 -2.85 -7.03 -1.49
C SER A 388 -2.18 -7.84 -2.58
N ARG A 389 -1.64 -7.18 -3.61
CA ARG A 389 -0.98 -7.80 -4.77
C ARG A 389 -1.86 -8.70 -5.63
N GLN A 390 -3.18 -8.71 -5.48
CA GLN A 390 -4.05 -9.54 -6.32
C GLN A 390 -3.84 -9.29 -7.83
N TRP A 391 -3.47 -8.06 -8.20
CA TRP A 391 -3.20 -7.67 -9.58
C TRP A 391 -1.70 -7.48 -9.89
N SER A 392 -0.81 -7.92 -9.01
CA SER A 392 0.64 -7.81 -9.20
C SER A 392 1.07 -8.53 -10.48
N GLY A 393 1.85 -7.86 -11.33
CA GLY A 393 2.27 -8.40 -12.62
C GLY A 393 1.19 -8.44 -13.71
N SER A 394 -0.03 -7.97 -13.44
CA SER A 394 -1.08 -7.90 -14.46
C SER A 394 -0.87 -6.70 -15.39
N ALA A 395 -0.48 -7.00 -16.64
CA ALA A 395 -0.37 -5.98 -17.69
C ALA A 395 -1.68 -5.24 -17.98
N GLN A 396 -2.85 -5.81 -17.62
CA GLN A 396 -4.15 -5.18 -17.80
C GLN A 396 -4.45 -4.09 -16.76
N VAL A 397 -3.77 -4.17 -15.61
CA VAL A 397 -3.99 -3.32 -14.44
C VAL A 397 -2.83 -2.34 -14.25
N ARG A 398 -1.70 -2.57 -14.93
CA ARG A 398 -0.49 -1.76 -14.85
C ARG A 398 -0.78 -0.27 -15.11
N GLY A 399 -0.52 0.55 -14.10
CA GLY A 399 -0.66 2.01 -14.17
C GLY A 399 -2.08 2.54 -14.30
N THR A 400 -3.11 1.68 -14.41
CA THR A 400 -4.48 2.15 -14.65
C THR A 400 -5.05 2.88 -13.43
N TRP A 401 -5.83 3.93 -13.66
CA TRP A 401 -6.60 4.62 -12.61
C TRP A 401 -7.80 3.80 -12.11
N ARG A 402 -8.07 2.65 -12.72
CA ARG A 402 -9.29 1.84 -12.54
C ARG A 402 -9.15 0.74 -11.52
N VAL A 403 -8.32 0.95 -10.51
CA VAL A 403 -8.13 -0.02 -9.45
C VAL A 403 -8.55 0.61 -8.14
N ILE A 404 -9.23 -0.18 -7.32
CA ILE A 404 -9.69 0.28 -6.02
C ILE A 404 -9.41 -0.77 -4.96
N SER A 405 -8.78 -0.34 -3.87
CA SER A 405 -8.59 -1.16 -2.68
C SER A 405 -9.88 -1.25 -1.86
N LEU A 406 -9.98 -2.27 -1.00
CA LEU A 406 -11.08 -2.42 -0.05
C LEU A 406 -11.30 -1.15 0.80
N ARG A 407 -10.22 -0.49 1.24
CA ARG A 407 -10.27 0.77 2.00
C ARG A 407 -10.96 1.89 1.22
N ASN A 408 -10.50 2.14 0.00
CA ASN A 408 -11.03 3.22 -0.83
C ASN A 408 -12.49 2.95 -1.23
N LEU A 409 -12.82 1.69 -1.53
CA LEU A 409 -14.20 1.29 -1.84
C LEU A 409 -15.14 1.56 -0.67
N MET A 410 -14.71 1.25 0.56
CA MET A 410 -15.47 1.51 1.78
C MET A 410 -15.77 3.00 1.95
N GLN A 411 -14.74 3.84 1.86
CA GLN A 411 -14.87 5.29 2.05
C GLN A 411 -15.70 5.93 0.93
N ALA A 412 -15.52 5.48 -0.31
CA ALA A 412 -16.30 5.92 -1.46
C ALA A 412 -17.79 5.59 -1.27
N PHE A 413 -18.11 4.35 -0.87
CA PHE A 413 -19.48 3.91 -0.62
C PHE A 413 -20.14 4.72 0.50
N ALA A 414 -19.45 4.89 1.63
CA ALA A 414 -19.95 5.64 2.78
C ALA A 414 -20.22 7.12 2.41
N SER A 415 -19.36 7.72 1.60
CA SER A 415 -19.53 9.11 1.16
C SER A 415 -20.69 9.25 0.19
N LEU A 416 -20.75 8.36 -0.81
CA LEU A 416 -21.66 8.47 -1.94
C LEU A 416 -23.10 8.11 -1.55
N TYR A 417 -23.31 6.99 -0.86
CA TYR A 417 -24.65 6.49 -0.53
C TYR A 417 -25.11 6.81 0.89
N LEU A 418 -24.20 6.77 1.87
CA LEU A 418 -24.57 7.05 3.27
C LEU A 418 -24.49 8.53 3.65
N ARG A 419 -23.96 9.39 2.76
CA ARG A 419 -23.84 10.85 2.94
C ARG A 419 -23.06 11.27 4.18
N ILE A 420 -22.02 10.50 4.51
CA ILE A 420 -21.14 10.77 5.66
C ILE A 420 -19.66 10.98 5.26
N PRO A 421 -19.37 11.92 4.33
CA PRO A 421 -18.00 12.19 3.91
C PRO A 421 -17.10 12.69 5.06
N HIS A 422 -17.66 13.37 6.07
CA HIS A 422 -16.94 13.80 7.27
C HIS A 422 -16.36 12.64 8.09
N THR A 423 -17.04 11.48 8.12
CA THR A 423 -16.52 10.26 8.75
C THR A 423 -15.55 9.54 7.81
N ALA A 424 -15.92 9.43 6.52
CA ALA A 424 -15.14 8.69 5.54
C ALA A 424 -13.74 9.28 5.30
N ALA A 425 -13.58 10.60 5.39
CA ALA A 425 -12.33 11.27 5.15
C ALA A 425 -11.24 11.04 6.21
N ARG A 426 -11.61 10.60 7.43
CA ARG A 426 -10.68 10.65 8.57
C ARG A 426 -10.58 9.39 9.41
N TYR A 427 -11.69 8.72 9.69
CA TYR A 427 -11.72 7.62 10.64
C TYR A 427 -12.02 6.32 9.92
N TYR A 428 -11.00 5.77 9.26
CA TYR A 428 -11.09 4.42 8.73
C TYR A 428 -11.44 3.43 9.85
N GLY A 429 -10.88 3.62 11.06
CA GLY A 429 -11.24 2.88 12.27
C GLY A 429 -12.73 2.96 12.66
N ASP A 430 -13.37 4.13 12.55
CA ASP A 430 -14.80 4.27 12.87
C ASP A 430 -15.69 3.65 11.79
N LEU A 431 -15.35 3.83 10.51
CA LEU A 431 -16.04 3.13 9.43
C LEU A 431 -15.91 1.61 9.56
N ARG A 432 -14.77 1.12 10.06
CA ARG A 432 -14.51 -0.30 10.33
C ARG A 432 -15.53 -0.89 11.31
N ASN A 433 -15.94 -0.13 12.32
CA ASN A 433 -16.97 -0.55 13.28
C ASN A 433 -18.38 -0.64 12.66
N ARG A 434 -18.60 -0.01 11.50
CA ARG A 434 -19.88 -0.02 10.76
C ARG A 434 -19.93 -1.12 9.69
N VAL A 435 -18.82 -1.83 9.46
CA VAL A 435 -18.74 -2.95 8.51
C VAL A 435 -19.66 -4.09 8.94
N GLY A 436 -20.40 -4.65 7.98
CA GLY A 436 -21.40 -5.70 8.20
C GLY A 436 -22.80 -5.15 8.56
N ASN A 437 -22.88 -3.91 9.05
CA ASN A 437 -24.14 -3.24 9.37
C ASN A 437 -24.51 -2.21 8.30
N ASP A 438 -23.75 -1.10 8.23
CA ASP A 438 -24.07 0.05 7.37
C ASP A 438 -23.25 0.04 6.07
N VAL A 439 -22.06 -0.56 6.10
CA VAL A 439 -21.17 -0.68 4.94
C VAL A 439 -20.78 -2.14 4.77
N PHE A 440 -20.74 -2.60 3.53
CA PHE A 440 -20.53 -3.99 3.14
C PHE A 440 -21.39 -4.97 3.96
N SER A 441 -22.68 -4.68 4.07
CA SER A 441 -23.64 -5.61 4.66
C SER A 441 -23.99 -6.72 3.67
N ASP A 442 -24.23 -7.93 4.16
CA ASP A 442 -24.55 -9.09 3.30
C ASP A 442 -25.83 -8.91 2.48
N VAL A 443 -26.69 -7.97 2.88
CA VAL A 443 -27.92 -7.60 2.18
C VAL A 443 -27.71 -6.54 1.09
N HIS A 444 -26.50 -6.01 0.92
CA HIS A 444 -26.24 -5.02 -0.12
C HIS A 444 -25.99 -5.68 -1.46
N ASN A 445 -26.59 -5.11 -2.51
CA ASN A 445 -26.29 -5.50 -3.88
C ASN A 445 -24.98 -4.88 -4.38
N GLU A 446 -24.26 -5.65 -5.20
CA GLU A 446 -22.93 -5.35 -5.73
C GLU A 446 -22.91 -4.14 -6.66
N ALA A 447 -24.05 -3.83 -7.31
CA ALA A 447 -24.18 -2.71 -8.25
C ALA A 447 -23.88 -1.34 -7.61
N TYR A 448 -24.22 -1.17 -6.33
CA TYR A 448 -23.91 0.05 -5.58
C TYR A 448 -22.40 0.18 -5.37
N TYR A 449 -21.71 -0.92 -5.02
CA TYR A 449 -20.26 -0.93 -4.88
C TYR A 449 -19.55 -0.59 -6.18
N TYR A 450 -20.03 -1.10 -7.32
CA TYR A 450 -19.47 -0.76 -8.63
C TYR A 450 -19.59 0.73 -8.93
N SER A 451 -20.77 1.31 -8.69
CA SER A 451 -21.00 2.73 -8.94
C SER A 451 -20.11 3.62 -8.06
N ALA A 452 -19.97 3.27 -6.78
CA ALA A 452 -19.07 3.96 -5.86
C ALA A 452 -17.59 3.82 -6.27
N ALA A 453 -17.18 2.62 -6.70
CA ALA A 453 -15.84 2.35 -7.17
C ALA A 453 -15.50 3.17 -8.42
N TYR A 454 -16.39 3.15 -9.42
CA TYR A 454 -16.19 3.88 -10.66
C TYR A 454 -16.10 5.39 -10.39
N ALA A 455 -17.03 5.94 -9.60
CA ALA A 455 -17.02 7.35 -9.23
C ALA A 455 -15.69 7.73 -8.55
N PHE A 456 -15.24 6.96 -7.56
CA PHE A 456 -13.97 7.22 -6.88
C PHE A 456 -12.77 7.16 -7.83
N CYS A 457 -12.61 6.08 -8.59
CA CYS A 457 -11.49 5.89 -9.51
C CYS A 457 -11.44 7.01 -10.57
N LYS A 458 -12.60 7.37 -11.13
CA LYS A 458 -12.69 8.40 -12.16
C LYS A 458 -12.48 9.81 -11.59
N LEU A 459 -12.95 10.10 -10.39
CA LEU A 459 -12.62 11.34 -9.67
C LEU A 459 -11.11 11.45 -9.41
N ASP A 460 -10.47 10.37 -8.97
CA ASP A 460 -9.02 10.35 -8.77
C ASP A 460 -8.27 10.59 -10.10
N HIS A 461 -8.77 10.04 -11.20
CA HIS A 461 -8.26 10.35 -12.54
C HIS A 461 -8.44 11.83 -12.93
N PHE A 462 -9.54 12.49 -12.57
CA PHE A 462 -9.72 13.92 -12.81
C PHE A 462 -8.72 14.78 -12.03
N PHE A 463 -8.34 14.39 -10.82
CA PHE A 463 -7.25 15.04 -10.10
C PHE A 463 -5.90 14.82 -10.80
N ARG A 464 -5.58 13.56 -11.15
CA ARG A 464 -4.31 13.19 -11.80
C ARG A 464 -4.10 13.89 -13.13
N SER A 465 -5.17 14.05 -13.91
CA SER A 465 -5.16 14.70 -15.23
C SER A 465 -5.20 16.23 -15.16
N GLY A 466 -5.36 16.82 -13.98
CA GLY A 466 -5.50 18.26 -13.79
C GLY A 466 -6.86 18.84 -14.18
N ALA A 467 -7.86 17.99 -14.47
CA ALA A 467 -9.23 18.42 -14.78
C ALA A 467 -9.94 19.03 -13.55
N ILE A 468 -9.51 18.67 -12.35
CA ILE A 468 -9.92 19.27 -11.08
C ILE A 468 -8.67 19.70 -10.30
N ALA A 469 -8.74 20.87 -9.66
CA ALA A 469 -7.66 21.45 -8.87
C ALA A 469 -7.21 20.51 -7.73
N ARG A 470 -5.89 20.30 -7.59
CA ARG A 470 -5.30 19.33 -6.65
C ARG A 470 -5.59 19.68 -5.19
N GLU A 471 -5.73 20.97 -4.90
CA GLU A 471 -6.05 21.53 -3.59
C GLU A 471 -7.39 21.03 -3.04
N LEU A 472 -8.27 20.52 -3.92
CA LEU A 472 -9.57 19.96 -3.53
C LEU A 472 -9.52 18.45 -3.23
N LYS A 473 -8.41 17.77 -3.51
CA LYS A 473 -8.24 16.33 -3.26
C LYS A 473 -8.47 15.91 -1.79
N PRO A 474 -8.13 16.73 -0.77
CA PRO A 474 -8.53 16.47 0.61
C PRO A 474 -10.04 16.33 0.82
N ALA A 475 -10.85 17.05 0.04
CA ALA A 475 -12.30 17.03 0.08
C ALA A 475 -12.93 16.03 -0.92
N ARG A 476 -12.16 15.10 -1.52
CA ARG A 476 -12.65 14.14 -2.52
C ARG A 476 -13.90 13.37 -2.10
N TYR A 477 -14.02 13.01 -0.83
CA TYR A 477 -15.19 12.32 -0.30
C TYR A 477 -16.42 13.23 -0.24
N HIS A 478 -16.24 14.52 0.06
CA HIS A 478 -17.30 15.52 -0.06
C HIS A 478 -17.71 15.73 -1.52
N LEU A 479 -16.76 15.71 -2.47
CA LEU A 479 -17.10 15.74 -3.90
C LEU A 479 -17.95 14.54 -4.31
N LEU A 480 -17.61 13.31 -3.87
CA LEU A 480 -18.43 12.12 -4.13
C LEU A 480 -19.84 12.23 -3.55
N ALA A 481 -19.96 12.70 -2.31
CA ALA A 481 -21.25 12.95 -1.68
C ALA A 481 -22.04 14.02 -2.45
N GLY A 482 -21.38 15.10 -2.88
CA GLY A 482 -22.00 16.18 -3.64
C GLY A 482 -22.52 15.72 -5.00
N VAL A 483 -21.72 14.96 -5.77
CA VAL A 483 -22.10 14.44 -7.08
C VAL A 483 -23.37 13.61 -6.99
N ARG A 484 -23.44 12.70 -6.01
CA ARG A 484 -24.63 11.88 -5.83
C ARG A 484 -25.82 12.71 -5.35
N THR A 485 -25.61 13.84 -4.66
CA THR A 485 -26.67 14.77 -4.23
C THR A 485 -27.24 15.54 -5.40
N ILE A 486 -26.38 16.06 -6.29
CA ILE A 486 -26.80 16.71 -7.53
C ILE A 486 -27.58 15.70 -8.40
N TYR A 487 -27.05 14.49 -8.56
CA TYR A 487 -27.68 13.48 -9.41
C TYR A 487 -29.03 13.01 -8.88
N SER A 488 -29.16 12.77 -7.57
CA SER A 488 -30.41 12.30 -6.97
C SER A 488 -31.37 13.42 -6.57
N GLU A 489 -30.96 14.68 -6.72
CA GLU A 489 -31.66 15.87 -6.24
C GLU A 489 -32.08 15.74 -4.75
N SER A 490 -31.22 15.11 -3.95
CA SER A 490 -31.51 14.78 -2.55
C SER A 490 -30.24 14.66 -1.72
N SER A 491 -30.28 15.20 -0.51
CA SER A 491 -29.21 15.09 0.50
C SER A 491 -29.42 13.91 1.46
N ILE A 492 -30.52 13.16 1.31
CA ILE A 492 -30.85 12.03 2.18
C ILE A 492 -30.01 10.81 1.80
N PRO A 493 -29.53 10.00 2.77
CA PRO A 493 -28.90 8.72 2.50
C PRO A 493 -29.76 7.80 1.64
N ASP A 494 -29.13 7.20 0.64
CA ASP A 494 -29.75 6.25 -0.26
C ASP A 494 -30.08 4.95 0.48
N ARG A 495 -31.26 4.40 0.18
CA ARG A 495 -31.56 3.02 0.57
C ARG A 495 -30.82 2.08 -0.38
N VAL A 496 -29.95 1.24 0.18
CA VAL A 496 -29.24 0.23 -0.59
C VAL A 496 -30.15 -0.99 -0.75
N GLU A 497 -30.52 -1.30 -1.99
CA GLU A 497 -31.40 -2.42 -2.29
C GLU A 497 -30.63 -3.75 -2.29
N SER A 498 -31.32 -4.81 -1.87
CA SER A 498 -30.80 -6.19 -1.89
C SER A 498 -31.21 -6.97 -3.15
N ILE A 499 -32.21 -6.48 -3.88
CA ILE A 499 -32.82 -7.17 -5.02
C ILE A 499 -32.23 -6.65 -6.33
N ASP A 500 -31.64 -7.53 -7.13
CA ASP A 500 -30.95 -7.20 -8.39
C ASP A 500 -31.73 -6.23 -9.28
N LYS A 501 -32.99 -6.55 -9.59
CA LYS A 501 -33.81 -5.71 -10.49
C LYS A 501 -34.00 -4.27 -9.97
N LYS A 502 -34.06 -4.08 -8.66
CA LYS A 502 -34.20 -2.75 -8.06
C LYS A 502 -32.85 -2.04 -8.04
N ALA A 503 -31.80 -2.74 -7.60
CA ALA A 503 -30.44 -2.22 -7.60
C ALA A 503 -29.98 -1.79 -9.00
N GLU A 504 -30.27 -2.59 -10.04
CA GLU A 504 -29.99 -2.25 -11.43
C GLU A 504 -30.80 -1.03 -11.90
N LYS A 505 -32.09 -0.96 -11.54
CA LYS A 505 -32.93 0.19 -11.89
C LYS A 505 -32.37 1.49 -11.29
N ASP A 506 -31.82 1.42 -10.09
CA ASP A 506 -31.29 2.58 -9.37
C ASP A 506 -29.86 2.94 -9.83
N CYS A 507 -29.00 1.93 -10.02
CA CYS A 507 -27.57 2.12 -10.31
C CYS A 507 -27.27 2.28 -11.81
N LYS A 508 -27.99 1.62 -12.71
CA LYS A 508 -27.68 1.67 -14.16
C LYS A 508 -27.79 3.08 -14.77
N PRO A 509 -28.82 3.89 -14.46
CA PRO A 509 -28.87 5.27 -14.93
C PRO A 509 -27.75 6.13 -14.35
N PHE A 510 -27.40 5.90 -13.09
CA PHE A 510 -26.30 6.61 -12.44
C PHE A 510 -24.94 6.24 -13.04
N ASN A 511 -24.71 4.96 -13.33
CA ASN A 511 -23.52 4.50 -14.04
C ASN A 511 -23.42 5.11 -15.43
N ALA A 512 -24.53 5.20 -16.18
CA ALA A 512 -24.55 5.89 -17.46
C ALA A 512 -24.18 7.38 -17.36
N PHE A 513 -24.55 8.03 -16.26
CA PHE A 513 -24.10 9.39 -15.94
C PHE A 513 -22.60 9.44 -15.61
N LEU A 514 -22.09 8.50 -14.80
CA LEU A 514 -20.67 8.45 -14.44
C LEU A 514 -19.75 8.10 -15.63
N TRP A 515 -20.24 7.31 -16.59
CA TRP A 515 -19.50 6.93 -17.80
C TRP A 515 -19.42 8.05 -18.84
N ASP A 516 -20.20 9.11 -18.69
CA ASP A 516 -20.15 10.30 -19.50
C ASP A 516 -19.20 11.31 -18.84
N ASP A 517 -17.99 11.41 -19.39
CA ASP A 517 -16.91 12.21 -18.83
C ASP A 517 -17.30 13.69 -18.67
N ASP A 518 -18.02 14.27 -19.64
CA ASP A 518 -18.41 15.67 -19.62
C ASP A 518 -19.47 15.93 -18.54
N ARG A 519 -20.49 15.06 -18.46
CA ARG A 519 -21.53 15.17 -17.44
C ARG A 519 -20.99 14.96 -16.04
N TYR A 520 -20.14 13.95 -15.86
CA TYR A 520 -19.59 13.66 -14.56
C TYR A 520 -18.61 14.77 -14.11
N LEU A 521 -17.69 15.18 -14.98
CA LEU A 521 -16.75 16.27 -14.69
C LEU A 521 -17.50 17.57 -14.37
N GLY A 522 -18.53 17.93 -15.14
CA GLY A 522 -19.34 19.12 -14.88
C GLY A 522 -20.02 19.11 -13.51
N ALA A 523 -20.52 17.95 -13.06
CA ALA A 523 -21.06 17.81 -11.71
C ALA A 523 -19.98 17.93 -10.63
N VAL A 524 -18.80 17.35 -10.85
CA VAL A 524 -17.65 17.49 -9.93
C VAL A 524 -17.20 18.95 -9.85
N GLN A 525 -17.17 19.68 -10.96
CA GLN A 525 -16.84 21.11 -11.00
C GLN A 525 -17.88 21.95 -10.24
N THR A 526 -19.17 21.66 -10.40
CA THR A 526 -20.24 22.30 -9.62
C THR A 526 -20.06 22.05 -8.12
N CYS A 527 -19.73 20.82 -7.74
CA CYS A 527 -19.41 20.47 -6.36
C CYS A 527 -18.17 21.20 -5.84
N ALA A 528 -17.12 21.29 -6.65
CA ALA A 528 -15.89 21.99 -6.34
C ALA A 528 -16.14 23.49 -6.08
N ASP A 529 -16.90 24.15 -6.96
CA ASP A 529 -17.24 25.57 -6.82
C ASP A 529 -18.03 25.84 -5.53
N ALA A 530 -18.98 24.96 -5.19
CA ALA A 530 -19.71 25.05 -3.93
C ALA A 530 -18.80 24.88 -2.70
N LEU A 531 -17.83 23.95 -2.74
CA LEU A 531 -16.84 23.78 -1.66
C LEU A 531 -15.95 25.02 -1.53
N VAL A 532 -15.43 25.55 -2.64
CA VAL A 532 -14.58 26.77 -2.64
C VAL A 532 -15.35 27.97 -2.09
N LYS A 533 -16.61 28.12 -2.49
CA LYS A 533 -17.50 29.17 -1.97
C LYS A 533 -17.69 29.05 -0.46
N LEU A 534 -17.95 27.83 0.05
CA LEU A 534 -18.12 27.59 1.47
C LEU A 534 -16.81 27.72 2.26
N ALA A 535 -15.67 27.43 1.64
CA ALA A 535 -14.36 27.62 2.25
C ALA A 535 -14.05 29.09 2.51
N GLY A 536 -14.58 30.01 1.70
CA GLY A 536 -14.47 31.45 1.96
C GLY A 536 -13.02 31.95 2.05
N GLY A 537 -12.10 31.30 1.32
CA GLY A 537 -10.66 31.60 1.36
C GLY A 537 -9.87 30.80 2.41
N GLN A 538 -10.51 29.92 3.19
CA GLN A 538 -9.79 28.92 3.98
C GLN A 538 -9.17 27.85 3.07
N GLU A 539 -8.01 27.34 3.47
CA GLU A 539 -7.36 26.22 2.79
C GLU A 539 -8.21 24.95 2.92
N ILE A 540 -8.50 24.30 1.79
CA ILE A 540 -9.24 23.03 1.75
C ILE A 540 -8.25 21.90 2.02
N ASN A 541 -7.82 21.79 3.27
CA ASN A 541 -7.01 20.67 3.74
C ASN A 541 -7.92 19.51 4.22
N ARG A 542 -7.34 18.42 4.75
CA ARG A 542 -8.15 17.28 5.27
C ARG A 542 -8.90 17.63 6.56
N ASP A 543 -8.71 18.84 7.08
CA ASP A 543 -9.42 19.38 8.23
C ASP A 543 -10.69 20.12 7.83
N PHE A 544 -10.81 20.43 6.54
CA PHE A 544 -11.97 21.03 5.94
C PHE A 544 -13.16 20.06 5.93
N GLY A 545 -14.31 20.56 6.36
CA GLY A 545 -15.56 19.80 6.35
C GLY A 545 -15.65 18.62 7.33
N ARG A 546 -14.92 18.70 8.45
CA ARG A 546 -14.88 17.66 9.50
C ARG A 546 -16.18 17.44 10.25
N THR A 547 -17.11 18.40 10.21
CA THR A 547 -18.34 18.32 10.99
C THR A 547 -19.49 17.83 10.13
N ARG A 548 -20.41 17.12 10.78
CA ARG A 548 -21.69 16.76 10.18
C ARG A 548 -22.44 18.01 9.71
N ASP A 549 -22.43 19.08 10.51
CA ASP A 549 -23.08 20.35 10.18
C ASP A 549 -22.53 20.95 8.87
N PHE A 550 -21.21 20.89 8.66
CA PHE A 550 -20.62 21.33 7.39
C PHE A 550 -21.09 20.46 6.23
N THR A 551 -21.12 19.14 6.40
CA THR A 551 -21.64 18.23 5.37
C THR A 551 -23.09 18.60 5.01
N GLU A 552 -23.96 18.79 6.01
CA GLU A 552 -25.37 19.13 5.79
C GLU A 552 -25.53 20.50 5.10
N GLN A 553 -24.73 21.50 5.51
CA GLN A 553 -24.69 22.81 4.87
C GLN A 553 -24.25 22.71 3.40
N TYR A 554 -23.17 21.97 3.13
CA TYR A 554 -22.63 21.78 1.80
C TYR A 554 -23.62 21.06 0.87
N LEU A 555 -24.22 19.95 1.32
CA LEU A 555 -25.21 19.23 0.52
C LEU A 555 -26.47 20.06 0.29
N SER A 556 -26.86 20.91 1.24
CA SER A 556 -28.01 21.82 1.08
C SER A 556 -27.71 22.95 0.09
N GLU A 557 -26.47 23.43 0.03
CA GLU A 557 -26.05 24.45 -0.94
C GLU A 557 -26.11 23.92 -2.37
N LEU A 558 -25.81 22.63 -2.59
CA LEU A 558 -25.89 21.99 -3.90
C LEU A 558 -27.31 21.77 -4.43
N LEU A 559 -28.32 21.90 -3.57
CA LEU A 559 -29.74 21.73 -3.94
C LEU A 559 -30.47 23.07 -4.16
N LYS A 560 -29.75 24.20 -4.05
CA LYS A 560 -30.25 25.53 -4.37
C LYS A 560 -29.95 25.86 -5.83
#